data_AF-A0A124IV02-F1
#
_entry.id   AF-A0A124IV02-F1
#
_cell.length_a   1.000
_cell.length_b   1.000
_cell.length_c   1.000
_cell.angle_alpha   90.00
_cell.angle_beta   90.00
_cell.angle_gamma   90.00
#
_symmetry.space_group_name_H-M   'P 1'
#
loop_
_entity.id
_entity.type
_entity.pdbx_description
1 polymer ?
#
loop_
_entity_poly.entity_id
_entity_poly.type
_entity_poly.pdbx_seq_one_letter_code
_entity_poly.pdbx_strand_id
1 'polypeptide(L)'
;MFRLYLNRTYGSNITALNLQWHTAYRSFNDVTPSLPFMGNWPYFQLFRVWSINETYSELFGMIRSIIGPDRMLLFYWGGSIDDIYGLQMPELYFQLARKYNVTIVLDNADHTKFAIFFSNLASVYGVHLMMEWTPVPSISAYYGRYVSHIMLGYPWLMGGDYYVFITGLSWFWPTTQLNAMAAEYIG
;
A
#
# COMPACT_ATOMS: atom_id res chain seq x y z
N MET A 1 3.37 -7.02 19.71
CA MET A 1 3.74 -7.49 18.36
C MET A 1 5.16 -8.02 18.27
N PHE A 2 6.23 -7.27 18.58
CA PHE A 2 7.62 -7.75 18.42
C PHE A 2 7.93 -9.05 19.18
N ARG A 3 7.52 -9.17 20.44
CA ARG A 3 7.71 -10.40 21.23
C ARG A 3 6.92 -11.59 20.68
N LEU A 4 5.73 -11.34 20.12
CA LEU A 4 4.93 -12.37 19.45
C LEU A 4 5.61 -12.86 18.18
N TYR A 5 6.15 -11.93 17.39
CA TYR A 5 6.99 -12.24 16.24
C TYR A 5 8.16 -13.14 16.66
N LEU A 6 8.95 -12.75 17.66
CA LEU A 6 10.07 -13.55 18.13
C LEU A 6 9.61 -14.93 18.62
N ASN A 7 8.54 -14.98 19.42
CA ASN A 7 7.99 -16.24 19.89
C ASN A 7 7.63 -17.17 18.74
N ARG A 8 6.99 -16.66 17.67
CA ARG A 8 6.64 -17.47 16.48
C ARG A 8 7.85 -17.84 15.64
N THR A 9 8.75 -16.91 15.36
CA THR A 9 9.97 -17.12 14.55
C THR A 9 10.87 -18.19 15.18
N TYR A 10 10.97 -18.21 16.51
CA TYR A 10 11.77 -19.17 17.25
C TYR A 10 10.96 -20.35 17.81
N GLY A 11 9.69 -20.51 17.43
CA GLY A 11 8.86 -21.66 17.85
C GLY A 11 8.77 -21.85 19.37
N SER A 12 8.61 -20.75 20.13
CA SER A 12 8.64 -20.73 21.60
C SER A 12 9.94 -21.21 22.25
N ASN A 13 11.02 -21.31 21.49
CA ASN A 13 12.34 -21.68 21.99
C ASN A 13 13.19 -20.44 22.32
N ILE A 14 13.13 -19.97 23.57
CA ILE A 14 13.93 -18.82 24.03
C ILE A 14 15.44 -19.10 23.99
N THR A 15 15.86 -20.36 24.16
CA THR A 15 17.27 -20.77 24.08
C THR A 15 17.84 -20.53 22.69
N ALA A 16 17.06 -20.80 21.63
CA ALA A 16 17.47 -20.53 20.25
C ALA A 16 17.69 -19.04 19.99
N LEU A 17 16.81 -18.18 20.50
CA LEU A 17 16.99 -16.72 20.43
C LEU A 17 18.23 -16.28 21.20
N ASN A 18 18.43 -16.77 22.42
CA ASN A 18 19.57 -16.45 23.26
C ASN A 18 20.91 -16.83 22.60
N LEU A 19 20.96 -18.00 21.95
CA LEU A 19 22.12 -18.46 21.18
C LEU A 19 22.43 -17.52 20.00
N GLN A 20 21.39 -17.10 19.26
CA GLN A 20 21.58 -16.25 18.07
C GLN A 20 21.91 -14.80 18.42
N TRP A 21 21.30 -14.26 19.47
CA TRP A 21 21.46 -12.86 19.87
C TRP A 21 22.52 -12.66 20.94
N HIS A 22 23.17 -13.74 21.40
CA HIS A 22 24.14 -13.74 22.50
C HIS A 22 23.57 -13.09 23.76
N THR A 23 22.38 -13.52 24.17
CA THR A 23 21.64 -13.00 25.33
C THR A 23 21.30 -14.13 26.32
N ALA A 24 20.68 -13.77 27.44
CA ALA A 24 20.30 -14.70 28.51
C ALA A 24 18.87 -14.44 29.01
N TYR A 25 17.95 -14.13 28.11
CA TYR A 25 16.53 -13.93 28.45
C TYR A 25 15.92 -15.21 28.99
N ARG A 26 15.05 -15.12 30.00
CA ARG A 26 14.35 -16.29 30.57
C ARG A 26 13.10 -16.61 29.77
N SER A 27 12.51 -15.60 29.15
CA SER A 27 11.33 -15.71 28.29
C SER A 27 11.33 -14.64 27.19
N PHE A 28 10.47 -14.80 26.18
CA PHE A 28 10.27 -13.76 25.16
C PHE A 28 9.72 -12.45 25.72
N ASN A 29 9.11 -12.48 26.91
CA ASN A 29 8.62 -11.27 27.58
C ASN A 29 9.76 -10.39 28.10
N ASP A 30 10.93 -10.97 28.35
CA ASP A 30 12.11 -10.25 28.83
C ASP A 30 12.82 -9.52 27.69
N VAL A 31 12.51 -9.84 26.43
CA VAL A 31 13.11 -9.16 25.28
C VAL A 31 12.58 -7.74 25.21
N THR A 32 13.50 -6.78 25.36
CA THR A 32 13.26 -5.37 25.13
C THR A 32 13.59 -5.04 23.67
N PRO A 33 12.62 -4.54 22.88
CA PRO A 33 12.92 -4.10 21.52
C PRO A 33 13.97 -2.99 21.57
N SER A 34 15.13 -3.20 20.95
CA SER A 34 16.07 -2.12 20.69
C SER A 34 15.45 -1.18 19.67
N LEU A 35 15.52 0.13 19.91
CA LEU A 35 15.09 1.16 18.95
C LEU A 35 15.74 0.91 17.58
N PRO A 36 15.10 1.32 16.47
CA PRO A 36 15.53 1.03 15.09
C PRO A 36 16.95 1.48 14.70
N PHE A 37 17.75 2.03 15.61
CA PHE A 37 19.10 2.53 15.34
C PHE A 37 20.19 1.92 16.23
N MET A 38 19.87 0.88 17.02
CA MET A 38 20.84 0.19 17.89
C MET A 38 21.06 -1.25 17.40
N GLY A 39 22.05 -1.43 16.52
CA GLY A 39 22.71 -2.72 16.24
C GLY A 39 21.91 -3.85 15.56
N ASN A 40 20.57 -3.82 15.59
CA ASN A 40 19.70 -4.93 15.18
C ASN A 40 18.81 -4.58 13.97
N TRP A 41 19.30 -3.72 13.08
CA TRP A 41 18.55 -3.27 11.89
C TRP A 41 17.98 -4.42 11.04
N PRO A 42 18.69 -5.52 10.76
CA PRO A 42 18.12 -6.65 10.02
C PRO A 42 16.91 -7.28 10.72
N TYR A 43 16.94 -7.45 12.04
CA TYR A 43 15.81 -8.01 12.80
C TYR A 43 14.61 -7.07 12.85
N PHE A 44 14.86 -5.76 12.90
CA PHE A 44 13.81 -4.77 12.79
C PHE A 44 13.13 -4.83 11.40
N GLN A 45 13.91 -4.97 10.33
CA GLN A 45 13.36 -5.11 8.98
C GLN A 45 12.57 -6.42 8.80
N LEU A 46 13.08 -7.54 9.33
CA LEU A 46 12.34 -8.80 9.33
C LEU A 46 11.03 -8.72 10.12
N PHE A 47 11.07 -8.08 11.29
CA PHE A 47 9.86 -7.82 12.06
C PHE A 47 8.87 -6.94 11.29
N ARG A 48 9.34 -5.90 10.59
CA ARG A 48 8.46 -5.04 9.78
C ARG A 48 7.78 -5.81 8.65
N VAL A 49 8.53 -6.61 7.89
CA VAL A 49 7.98 -7.49 6.85
C VAL A 49 6.93 -8.42 7.45
N TRP A 50 7.26 -9.10 8.56
CA TRP A 50 6.33 -10.00 9.24
C TRP A 50 5.08 -9.25 9.73
N SER A 51 5.24 -8.08 10.35
CA SER A 51 4.15 -7.30 10.91
C SER A 51 3.19 -6.82 9.83
N ILE A 52 3.69 -6.36 8.68
CA ILE A 52 2.86 -6.00 7.53
C ILE A 52 2.12 -7.24 7.03
N ASN A 53 2.82 -8.35 6.81
CA ASN A 53 2.22 -9.56 6.28
C ASN A 53 1.08 -10.09 7.17
N GLU A 54 1.28 -10.15 8.48
CA GLU A 54 0.25 -10.61 9.42
C GLU A 54 -0.93 -9.65 9.48
N THR A 55 -0.67 -8.36 9.71
CA THR A 55 -1.73 -7.35 9.91
C THR A 55 -2.63 -7.27 8.68
N TYR A 56 -2.04 -7.16 7.49
CA TYR A 56 -2.82 -7.03 6.26
C TYR A 56 -3.42 -8.35 5.78
N SER A 57 -2.79 -9.50 6.08
CA SER A 57 -3.45 -10.80 5.84
C SER A 57 -4.71 -10.96 6.67
N GLU A 58 -4.67 -10.55 7.94
CA GLU A 58 -5.82 -10.59 8.84
C GLU A 58 -6.90 -9.62 8.38
N LEU A 59 -6.56 -8.36 8.13
CA LEU A 59 -7.51 -7.33 7.69
C LEU A 59 -8.15 -7.69 6.34
N PHE A 60 -7.36 -7.99 5.31
CA PHE A 60 -7.90 -8.32 4.00
C PHE A 60 -8.71 -9.62 4.04
N GLY A 61 -8.25 -10.64 4.78
CA GLY A 61 -8.99 -11.88 4.96
C GLY A 61 -10.34 -11.67 5.65
N MET A 62 -10.36 -10.89 6.72
CA MET A 62 -11.58 -10.54 7.46
C MET A 62 -12.56 -9.72 6.61
N ILE A 63 -12.07 -8.70 5.90
CA ILE A 63 -12.97 -7.90 5.04
C ILE A 63 -13.49 -8.78 3.91
N ARG A 64 -12.65 -9.62 3.31
CA ARG A 64 -13.05 -10.54 2.23
C ARG A 64 -14.10 -11.55 2.69
N SER A 65 -14.03 -12.04 3.93
CA SER A 65 -15.06 -12.94 4.46
C SER A 65 -16.41 -12.24 4.68
N ILE A 66 -16.40 -10.92 4.93
CA ILE A 66 -17.62 -10.11 5.10
C ILE A 66 -18.24 -9.74 3.74
N ILE A 67 -17.44 -9.23 2.81
CA ILE A 67 -17.95 -8.68 1.53
C ILE A 67 -18.12 -9.74 0.43
N GLY A 68 -17.52 -10.92 0.60
CA GLY A 68 -17.50 -11.99 -0.39
C GLY A 68 -16.48 -11.80 -1.53
N PRO A 69 -16.33 -12.80 -2.41
CA PRO A 69 -15.33 -12.76 -3.49
C PRO A 69 -15.66 -11.77 -4.61
N ASP A 70 -16.94 -11.50 -4.86
CA ASP A 70 -17.39 -10.75 -6.04
C ASP A 70 -17.42 -9.23 -5.85
N ARG A 71 -17.24 -8.75 -4.61
CA ARG A 71 -17.20 -7.31 -4.31
C ARG A 71 -15.78 -6.79 -4.37
N MET A 72 -15.61 -5.59 -4.93
CA MET A 72 -14.30 -4.94 -4.98
C MET A 72 -13.82 -4.56 -3.57
N LEU A 73 -12.58 -4.94 -3.25
CA LEU A 73 -11.88 -4.51 -2.05
C LEU A 73 -10.79 -3.53 -2.47
N LEU A 74 -10.86 -2.32 -1.96
CA LEU A 74 -9.91 -1.25 -2.26
C LEU A 74 -8.91 -1.09 -1.12
N PHE A 75 -7.64 -0.92 -1.47
CA PHE A 75 -6.59 -0.54 -0.52
C PHE A 75 -5.91 0.74 -0.97
N TYR A 76 -6.08 1.78 -0.17
CA TYR A 76 -5.52 3.10 -0.43
C TYR A 76 -4.04 3.16 -0.10
N TRP A 77 -3.24 3.64 -1.03
CA TRP A 77 -1.79 3.75 -0.92
C TRP A 77 -1.32 5.20 -1.08
N GLY A 78 -0.93 5.81 0.05
CA GLY A 78 -0.25 7.10 0.08
C GLY A 78 1.27 6.97 0.21
N GLY A 79 2.02 7.98 -0.22
CA GLY A 79 3.47 7.98 -0.02
C GLY A 79 4.32 8.88 -0.92
N SER A 80 5.64 8.70 -0.80
CA SER A 80 6.66 9.28 -1.68
C SER A 80 7.62 8.20 -2.17
N ILE A 81 8.20 8.39 -3.37
CA ILE A 81 9.23 7.50 -3.92
C ILE A 81 10.51 7.51 -3.09
N ASP A 82 10.76 8.61 -2.41
CA ASP A 82 11.95 8.76 -1.56
C ASP A 82 11.91 7.80 -0.36
N ASP A 83 10.72 7.36 0.06
CA ASP A 83 10.52 6.49 1.23
C ASP A 83 10.23 5.02 0.86
N ILE A 84 10.19 4.70 -0.43
CA ILE A 84 9.51 3.48 -0.91
C ILE A 84 10.15 2.18 -0.38
N TYR A 85 11.47 2.14 -0.28
CA TYR A 85 12.22 1.00 0.28
C TYR A 85 12.71 1.23 1.72
N GLY A 86 12.63 2.47 2.22
CA GLY A 86 12.91 2.79 3.61
C GLY A 86 11.74 2.41 4.53
N LEU A 87 10.51 2.69 4.10
CA LEU A 87 9.31 2.61 4.94
C LEU A 87 8.17 1.77 4.32
N GLN A 88 8.05 1.72 2.98
CA GLN A 88 6.77 1.33 2.37
C GLN A 88 6.70 -0.10 1.79
N MET A 89 7.81 -0.72 1.36
CA MET A 89 7.88 -2.13 0.91
C MET A 89 6.77 -2.56 -0.07
N PRO A 90 6.60 -1.88 -1.22
CA PRO A 90 5.44 -2.05 -2.11
C PRO A 90 5.23 -3.48 -2.59
N GLU A 91 6.30 -4.21 -2.90
CA GLU A 91 6.24 -5.61 -3.36
C GLU A 91 5.46 -6.52 -2.39
N LEU A 92 5.65 -6.35 -1.08
CA LEU A 92 4.95 -7.13 -0.06
C LEU A 92 3.44 -6.91 -0.12
N TYR A 93 3.02 -5.66 -0.34
CA TYR A 93 1.61 -5.33 -0.44
C TYR A 93 0.99 -5.74 -1.76
N PHE A 94 1.74 -5.72 -2.86
CA PHE A 94 1.26 -6.30 -4.12
C PHE A 94 1.09 -7.83 -4.02
N GLN A 95 1.96 -8.54 -3.30
CA GLN A 95 1.78 -9.97 -3.00
C GLN A 95 0.52 -10.23 -2.18
N LEU A 96 0.30 -9.43 -1.12
CA LEU A 96 -0.92 -9.50 -0.31
C LEU A 96 -2.16 -9.16 -1.13
N ALA A 97 -2.10 -8.12 -1.96
CA ALA A 97 -3.21 -7.69 -2.79
C ALA A 97 -3.62 -8.78 -3.77
N ARG A 98 -2.65 -9.43 -4.42
CA ARG A 98 -2.89 -10.59 -5.27
C ARG A 98 -3.57 -11.73 -4.49
N LYS A 99 -3.03 -12.06 -3.31
CA LYS A 99 -3.53 -13.17 -2.47
C LYS A 99 -5.01 -12.98 -2.06
N TYR A 100 -5.43 -11.74 -1.79
CA TYR A 100 -6.78 -11.43 -1.28
C TYR A 100 -7.71 -10.76 -2.32
N ASN A 101 -7.30 -10.73 -3.59
CA ASN A 101 -8.00 -10.05 -4.69
C ASN A 101 -8.31 -8.57 -4.38
N VAL A 102 -7.32 -7.85 -3.86
CA VAL A 102 -7.43 -6.43 -3.51
C VAL A 102 -6.98 -5.58 -4.69
N THR A 103 -7.73 -4.52 -4.98
CA THR A 103 -7.34 -3.47 -5.91
C THR A 103 -6.59 -2.39 -5.15
N ILE A 104 -5.39 -2.05 -5.60
CA ILE A 104 -4.60 -0.97 -5.02
C ILE A 104 -5.08 0.35 -5.61
N VAL A 105 -5.20 1.36 -4.76
CA VAL A 105 -5.54 2.73 -5.14
C VAL A 105 -4.34 3.60 -4.82
N LEU A 106 -3.62 4.06 -5.83
CA LEU A 106 -2.43 4.89 -5.68
C LEU A 106 -2.81 6.36 -5.54
N ASP A 107 -2.48 6.96 -4.40
CA ASP A 107 -2.58 8.40 -4.16
C ASP A 107 -1.51 9.17 -4.93
N ASN A 108 -1.79 10.45 -5.19
CA ASN A 108 -0.83 11.43 -5.71
C ASN A 108 -0.20 10.98 -7.03
N ALA A 109 -1.00 10.44 -7.95
CA ALA A 109 -0.56 10.00 -9.27
C ALA A 109 0.04 11.14 -10.12
N ASP A 110 -0.17 12.40 -9.71
CA ASP A 110 0.54 13.61 -10.17
C ASP A 110 2.06 13.43 -10.22
N HIS A 111 2.60 12.57 -9.36
CA HIS A 111 3.98 12.14 -9.39
C HIS A 111 4.21 11.02 -10.43
N THR A 112 4.50 11.38 -11.68
CA THR A 112 4.63 10.44 -12.82
C THR A 112 5.54 9.23 -12.56
N LYS A 113 6.64 9.39 -11.80
CA LYS A 113 7.52 8.26 -11.47
C LYS A 113 6.81 7.20 -10.60
N PHE A 114 5.89 7.64 -9.74
CA PHE A 114 5.06 6.78 -8.90
C PHE A 114 4.05 6.02 -9.74
N ALA A 115 3.33 6.74 -10.61
CA ALA A 115 2.38 6.14 -11.53
C ALA A 115 3.04 5.03 -12.39
N ILE A 116 4.19 5.32 -13.01
CA ILE A 116 4.92 4.33 -13.83
C ILE A 116 5.38 3.13 -12.98
N PHE A 117 5.95 3.38 -11.80
CA PHE A 117 6.46 2.32 -10.95
C PHE A 117 5.35 1.38 -10.46
N PHE A 118 4.24 1.91 -9.96
CA PHE A 118 3.10 1.12 -9.48
C PHE A 118 2.36 0.42 -10.63
N SER A 119 2.25 1.03 -11.81
CA SER A 119 1.74 0.34 -13.00
C SER A 119 2.58 -0.87 -13.39
N ASN A 120 3.91 -0.78 -13.28
CA ASN A 120 4.80 -1.91 -13.52
C ASN A 120 4.64 -2.99 -12.45
N LEU A 121 4.51 -2.63 -11.17
CA LEU A 121 4.23 -3.60 -10.11
C LEU A 121 2.88 -4.30 -10.31
N ALA A 122 1.84 -3.55 -10.66
CA ALA A 122 0.51 -4.09 -10.99
C ALA A 122 0.59 -5.14 -12.10
N SER A 123 1.35 -4.84 -13.16
CA SER A 123 1.65 -5.78 -14.24
C SER A 123 2.34 -7.05 -13.73
N VAL A 124 3.48 -6.91 -13.05
CA VAL A 124 4.31 -8.03 -12.60
C VAL A 124 3.57 -8.94 -11.62
N TYR A 125 2.79 -8.35 -10.72
CA TYR A 125 2.08 -9.11 -9.69
C TYR A 125 0.68 -9.54 -10.11
N GLY A 126 0.15 -9.05 -11.25
CA GLY A 126 -1.21 -9.34 -11.69
C GLY A 126 -2.26 -8.76 -10.74
N VAL A 127 -2.07 -7.51 -10.31
CA VAL A 127 -2.92 -6.82 -9.35
C VAL A 127 -3.60 -5.65 -10.03
N HIS A 128 -4.87 -5.48 -9.73
CA HIS A 128 -5.66 -4.35 -10.20
C HIS A 128 -5.20 -3.05 -9.53
N LEU A 129 -5.05 -2.00 -10.35
CA LEU A 129 -4.62 -0.69 -9.91
C LEU A 129 -5.66 0.37 -10.28
N MET A 130 -5.88 1.31 -9.37
CA MET A 130 -6.56 2.58 -9.60
C MET A 130 -5.60 3.69 -9.21
N MET A 131 -5.71 4.84 -9.86
CA MET A 131 -4.91 6.01 -9.56
C MET A 131 -5.83 7.16 -9.15
N GLU A 132 -5.50 7.77 -8.01
CA GLU A 132 -6.11 9.01 -7.54
C GLU A 132 -5.24 10.19 -7.94
N TRP A 133 -5.89 11.20 -8.49
CA TRP A 133 -5.28 12.48 -8.79
C TRP A 133 -5.92 13.55 -7.92
N THR A 134 -5.08 14.35 -7.24
CA THR A 134 -5.57 15.46 -6.41
C THR A 134 -5.34 16.77 -7.17
N PRO A 135 -6.39 17.36 -7.77
CA PRO A 135 -6.21 18.56 -8.58
C PRO A 135 -5.84 19.75 -7.71
N VAL A 136 -4.74 20.43 -8.05
CA VAL A 136 -4.42 21.72 -7.45
C VAL A 136 -5.39 22.75 -8.06
N PRO A 137 -6.12 23.53 -7.25
CA PRO A 137 -7.15 24.45 -7.73
C PRO A 137 -6.53 25.69 -8.39
N SER A 138 -5.90 25.53 -9.54
CA SER A 138 -5.62 26.62 -10.47
C SER A 138 -5.12 26.07 -11.81
N ILE A 139 -5.83 26.43 -12.88
CA ILE A 139 -5.44 26.41 -14.31
C ILE A 139 -5.91 25.19 -15.12
N SER A 140 -6.61 25.49 -16.23
CA SER A 140 -7.09 24.57 -17.27
C SER A 140 -6.01 23.72 -17.94
N ALA A 141 -4.74 24.14 -17.86
CA ALA A 141 -3.57 23.39 -18.33
C ALA A 141 -3.36 22.06 -17.56
N TYR A 142 -3.89 21.94 -16.34
CA TYR A 142 -3.77 20.72 -15.56
C TYR A 142 -4.59 19.57 -16.18
N TYR A 143 -5.80 19.85 -16.69
CA TYR A 143 -6.64 18.86 -17.41
C TYR A 143 -5.93 18.23 -18.61
N GLY A 144 -5.19 19.01 -19.40
CA GLY A 144 -4.42 18.48 -20.54
C GLY A 144 -3.26 17.57 -20.12
N ARG A 145 -2.58 17.89 -19.00
CA ARG A 145 -1.55 17.04 -18.41
C ARG A 145 -2.16 15.72 -17.92
N TYR A 146 -3.30 15.78 -17.25
CA TYR A 146 -4.02 14.60 -16.77
C TYR A 146 -4.44 13.63 -17.89
N VAL A 147 -5.02 14.14 -18.98
CA VAL A 147 -5.39 13.28 -20.12
C VAL A 147 -4.16 12.63 -20.77
N SER A 148 -3.02 13.31 -20.78
CA SER A 148 -1.76 12.70 -21.28
C SER A 148 -1.22 11.60 -20.36
N HIS A 149 -1.57 11.60 -19.08
CA HIS A 149 -1.22 10.54 -18.12
C HIS A 149 -2.13 9.31 -18.22
N ILE A 150 -3.39 9.46 -18.63
CA ILE A 150 -4.30 8.34 -18.96
C ILE A 150 -3.68 7.44 -20.05
N MET A 151 -2.85 7.99 -20.95
CA MET A 151 -2.12 7.20 -21.95
C MET A 151 -0.99 6.33 -21.38
N LEU A 152 -0.64 6.48 -20.10
CA LEU A 152 0.19 5.52 -19.35
C LEU A 152 -0.65 4.35 -18.80
N GLY A 153 -1.96 4.33 -19.09
CA GLY A 153 -2.91 3.35 -18.64
C GLY A 153 -2.72 2.00 -19.31
N TYR A 154 -1.93 1.16 -18.65
CA TYR A 154 -1.72 -0.24 -19.02
C TYR A 154 -2.97 -1.10 -18.69
N PRO A 155 -3.14 -2.29 -19.30
CA PRO A 155 -4.33 -3.16 -19.20
C PRO A 155 -4.75 -3.64 -17.80
N TRP A 156 -4.02 -3.28 -16.74
CA TRP A 156 -4.26 -3.68 -15.34
C TRP A 156 -5.06 -2.63 -14.56
N LEU A 157 -5.33 -1.47 -15.16
CA LEU A 157 -6.21 -0.46 -14.57
C LEU A 157 -7.67 -0.93 -14.62
N MET A 158 -8.36 -0.98 -13.48
CA MET A 158 -9.79 -1.37 -13.42
C MET A 158 -10.78 -0.22 -13.57
N GLY A 159 -10.27 1.00 -13.78
CA GLY A 159 -11.10 2.17 -14.01
C GLY A 159 -10.31 3.27 -14.71
N GLY A 160 -11.01 4.29 -15.20
CA GLY A 160 -10.39 5.57 -15.47
C GLY A 160 -9.96 6.20 -14.15
N ASP A 161 -8.87 6.95 -14.17
CA ASP A 161 -8.42 7.64 -12.96
C ASP A 161 -9.55 8.53 -12.41
N TYR A 162 -9.56 8.77 -11.10
CA TYR A 162 -10.62 9.57 -10.49
C TYR A 162 -10.05 10.76 -9.72
N TYR A 163 -10.83 11.84 -9.67
CA TYR A 163 -10.51 13.04 -8.91
C TYR A 163 -11.32 13.11 -7.63
N VAL A 164 -10.71 13.68 -6.61
CA VAL A 164 -11.35 14.11 -5.36
C VAL A 164 -11.54 15.62 -5.44
N PHE A 165 -12.76 16.09 -5.74
CA PHE A 165 -13.05 17.53 -5.82
C PHE A 165 -13.13 18.16 -4.43
N ILE A 166 -12.40 19.26 -4.24
CA ILE A 166 -12.46 20.10 -3.04
C ILE A 166 -13.52 21.19 -3.23
N THR A 167 -14.79 20.93 -2.88
CA THR A 167 -15.82 21.97 -2.87
C THR A 167 -16.38 22.16 -1.46
N GLY A 168 -15.84 23.16 -0.74
CA GLY A 168 -16.53 23.91 0.32
C GLY A 168 -17.02 23.18 1.59
N LEU A 169 -17.06 21.86 1.63
CA LEU A 169 -17.45 21.05 2.76
C LEU A 169 -16.25 20.23 3.18
N SER A 170 -15.71 20.55 4.35
CA SER A 170 -14.42 20.06 4.83
C SER A 170 -14.30 18.52 4.89
N TRP A 171 -15.41 17.78 4.85
CA TRP A 171 -15.45 16.36 5.23
C TRP A 171 -16.08 15.43 4.17
N PHE A 172 -16.42 15.92 2.97
CA PHE A 172 -16.95 15.05 1.91
C PHE A 172 -16.44 15.48 0.53
N TRP A 173 -15.79 14.54 -0.16
CA TRP A 173 -15.13 14.81 -1.43
C TRP A 173 -15.76 13.95 -2.53
N PRO A 174 -16.47 14.53 -3.51
CA PRO A 174 -17.06 13.75 -4.58
C PRO A 174 -15.97 13.18 -5.49
N THR A 175 -15.98 11.86 -5.67
CA THR A 175 -15.12 11.14 -6.62
C THR A 175 -15.76 11.07 -7.99
N THR A 176 -15.09 11.56 -9.04
CA THR A 176 -15.58 11.48 -10.43
C THR A 176 -14.61 10.69 -11.29
N GLN A 177 -15.10 9.68 -12.04
CA GLN A 177 -14.30 8.94 -13.00
C GLN A 177 -13.99 9.79 -14.24
N LEU A 178 -12.74 9.81 -14.70
CA LEU A 178 -12.30 10.58 -15.86
C LEU A 178 -13.06 10.29 -17.15
N ASN A 179 -13.47 9.03 -17.36
CA ASN A 179 -14.23 8.63 -18.55
C ASN A 179 -15.63 9.29 -18.61
N ALA A 180 -16.19 9.70 -17.47
CA ALA A 180 -17.48 10.40 -17.43
C ALA A 180 -17.35 11.89 -17.84
N MET A 181 -16.24 12.57 -17.49
CA MET A 181 -16.03 13.98 -17.85
C MET A 181 -15.68 14.18 -19.33
N ALA A 182 -14.99 13.22 -19.96
CA ALA A 182 -14.73 13.29 -21.40
C ALA A 182 -16.02 13.29 -22.24
N ALA A 183 -17.12 12.71 -21.72
CA ALA A 183 -18.43 12.75 -22.36
C ALA A 183 -19.18 14.07 -22.11
N GLU A 184 -18.97 14.72 -20.96
CA GLU A 184 -19.63 15.99 -20.63
C GLU A 184 -19.00 17.21 -21.32
N TYR A 185 -17.71 17.17 -21.69
CA TYR A 185 -17.04 18.30 -22.36
C TYR A 185 -17.19 18.31 -23.90
N ILE A 186 -17.89 17.33 -24.47
CA ILE A 186 -18.23 17.23 -25.91
C ILE A 186 -19.72 17.58 -26.15
N GLY A 187 -20.45 18.01 -25.12
CA GLY A 187 -21.84 18.48 -25.18
C GLY A 187 -21.97 19.99 -25.20
#